data_AF-A0A7C8A671-F1
#
_entry.id   AF-A0A7C8A671-F1
#
_cell.length_a   1.000
_cell.length_b   1.000
_cell.length_c   1.000
_cell.angle_alpha   90.00
_cell.angle_beta   90.00
_cell.angle_gamma   90.00
#
_symmetry.space_group_name_H-M   'P 1'
#
loop_
_entity.id
_entity.type
_entity.pdbx_description
1 polymer ?
#
loop_
_entity_poly.entity_id
_entity_poly.type
_entity_poly.pdbx_seq_one_letter_code
_entity_poly.pdbx_strand_id
1 'polypeptide(L)'
;MPLAFKSISHGDIAFGFFNIDSDMLLLDRYFFFATEFCNYLIEIAEKNPHGPYETSWDVYNISDPEDIGDLMGAIHGIHYTGFIGEVYRMFPFPKRPEDFRQKCEGMKTRNEVEEIIKKFARSYQIIFVIGQGAQEVSIGPYIFTRTGFQELIKYVWQGGYPRWKDEIRPDYVVEMKDKIGLSSCGIFSGLTLFT
;
A
#
# COMPACT_ATOMS: atom_id res chain seq x y z
N MET A 1 2.36 4.44 -8.61
CA MET A 1 1.10 5.06 -9.02
C MET A 1 -0.02 4.10 -8.73
N PRO A 2 -1.06 4.54 -8.01
CA PRO A 2 -2.15 3.68 -7.59
C PRO A 2 -2.84 3.10 -8.82
N LEU A 3 -3.20 1.82 -8.75
CA LEU A 3 -3.97 1.13 -9.78
C LEU A 3 -5.32 0.70 -9.21
N ALA A 4 -6.24 0.37 -10.10
CA ALA A 4 -7.53 -0.20 -9.73
C ALA A 4 -7.37 -1.70 -9.44
N PHE A 5 -7.83 -2.14 -8.27
CA PHE A 5 -7.88 -3.54 -7.88
C PHE A 5 -9.31 -3.95 -7.58
N LYS A 6 -9.69 -5.15 -8.02
CA LYS A 6 -11.04 -5.68 -7.83
C LYS A 6 -11.24 -6.11 -6.37
N SER A 7 -12.09 -5.37 -5.67
CA SER A 7 -12.75 -5.82 -4.44
C SER A 7 -14.09 -6.49 -4.79
N ILE A 8 -14.51 -7.48 -4.01
CA ILE A 8 -15.83 -8.09 -4.17
C ILE A 8 -16.94 -7.25 -3.55
N SER A 9 -16.61 -6.40 -2.55
CA SER A 9 -17.59 -5.58 -1.86
C SER A 9 -17.85 -4.20 -2.50
N HIS A 10 -16.85 -3.59 -3.13
CA HIS A 10 -16.92 -2.19 -3.62
C HIS A 10 -16.52 -2.02 -5.09
N GLY A 11 -16.31 -3.12 -5.83
CA GLY A 11 -15.83 -3.04 -7.20
C GLY A 11 -14.36 -2.62 -7.27
N ASP A 12 -14.02 -1.73 -8.20
CA ASP A 12 -12.64 -1.27 -8.37
C ASP A 12 -12.23 -0.27 -7.28
N ILE A 13 -11.19 -0.63 -6.52
CA ILE A 13 -10.62 0.17 -5.44
C ILE A 13 -9.21 0.61 -5.83
N ALA A 14 -8.91 1.89 -5.63
CA ALA A 14 -7.58 2.42 -5.84
C ALA A 14 -6.63 1.91 -4.76
N PHE A 15 -5.51 1.29 -5.15
CA PHE A 15 -4.46 0.89 -4.24
C PHE A 15 -3.07 1.17 -4.82
N GLY A 16 -2.16 1.63 -3.96
CA GLY A 16 -0.73 1.67 -4.24
C GLY A 16 -0.04 2.99 -3.90
N PHE A 17 1.25 3.07 -4.22
CA PHE A 17 2.05 4.29 -4.08
C PHE A 17 1.49 5.42 -4.93
N PHE A 18 1.24 6.59 -4.33
CA PHE A 18 0.88 7.82 -5.04
C PHE A 18 2.05 8.75 -5.31
N ASN A 19 3.20 8.57 -4.67
CA ASN A 19 4.38 9.40 -4.89
C ASN A 19 5.64 8.52 -4.86
N ILE A 20 6.57 8.72 -5.80
CA ILE A 20 7.77 7.85 -5.93
C ILE A 20 8.85 8.13 -4.89
N ASP A 21 8.78 9.27 -4.20
CA ASP A 21 9.69 9.68 -3.13
C ASP A 21 9.21 9.28 -1.74
N SER A 22 7.99 8.75 -1.62
CA SER A 22 7.41 8.25 -0.38
C SER A 22 7.12 6.76 -0.48
N ASP A 23 7.28 6.03 0.62
CA ASP A 23 6.80 4.65 0.73
C ASP A 23 5.34 4.56 1.20
N MET A 24 4.60 5.67 1.24
CA MET A 24 3.19 5.65 1.62
C MET A 24 2.30 5.04 0.52
N LEU A 25 1.48 4.09 0.93
CA LEU A 25 0.42 3.47 0.14
C LEU A 25 -0.91 4.14 0.44
N LEU A 26 -1.78 4.19 -0.56
CA LEU A 26 -3.20 4.42 -0.36
C LEU A 26 -4.01 3.17 -0.67
N LEU A 27 -5.13 3.02 0.00
CA LEU A 27 -6.20 2.07 -0.23
C LEU A 27 -7.52 2.84 -0.11
N ASP A 28 -7.96 3.42 -1.23
CA ASP A 28 -9.03 4.42 -1.28
C ASP A 28 -8.81 5.56 -0.25
N ARG A 29 -9.56 5.54 0.86
CA ARG A 29 -9.50 6.53 1.96
C ARG A 29 -8.52 6.19 3.09
N TYR A 30 -7.86 5.03 3.05
CA TYR A 30 -6.88 4.62 4.04
C TYR A 30 -5.47 4.78 3.50
N PHE A 31 -4.57 5.26 4.36
CA PHE A 31 -3.17 5.47 4.04
C PHE A 31 -2.30 4.83 5.12
N PHE A 32 -1.20 4.21 4.71
CA PHE A 32 -0.24 3.57 5.60
C PHE A 32 1.08 3.40 4.85
N PHE A 33 2.22 3.35 5.54
CA PHE A 33 3.47 3.13 4.83
C PHE A 33 3.63 1.67 4.42
N ALA A 34 4.34 1.45 3.32
CA ALA A 34 4.64 0.12 2.82
C ALA A 34 5.43 -0.70 3.84
N THR A 35 6.23 -0.04 4.69
CA THR A 35 6.87 -0.68 5.84
C THR A 35 5.84 -1.34 6.76
N GLU A 36 4.78 -0.64 7.20
CA GLU A 36 3.72 -1.23 8.03
C GLU A 36 2.97 -2.34 7.29
N PHE A 37 2.62 -2.12 6.03
CA PHE A 37 1.95 -3.14 5.23
C PHE A 37 2.75 -4.44 5.17
N CYS A 38 4.05 -4.34 4.88
CA CYS A 38 4.96 -5.48 4.86
C CYS A 38 5.08 -6.15 6.24
N ASN A 39 5.18 -5.37 7.32
CA ASN A 39 5.25 -5.90 8.68
C ASN A 39 3.98 -6.67 9.06
N TYR A 40 2.78 -6.17 8.74
CA TYR A 40 1.54 -6.89 8.99
C TYR A 40 1.51 -8.24 8.26
N LEU A 41 2.02 -8.29 7.02
CA LEU A 41 2.09 -9.53 6.26
C LEU A 41 3.14 -10.50 6.83
N ILE A 42 4.28 -9.99 7.31
CA ILE A 42 5.30 -10.76 8.02
C ILE A 42 4.69 -11.39 9.27
N GLU A 43 3.98 -10.61 10.09
CA GLU A 43 3.34 -11.12 11.31
C GLU A 43 2.32 -12.22 11.00
N ILE A 44 1.51 -12.05 9.94
CA ILE A 44 0.57 -13.09 9.50
C ILE A 44 1.33 -14.34 9.04
N ALA A 45 2.41 -14.16 8.28
CA ALA A 45 3.23 -15.25 7.77
C ALA A 45 3.88 -16.06 8.90
N GLU A 46 4.37 -15.38 9.94
CA GLU A 46 5.00 -15.99 11.12
C GLU A 46 3.99 -16.66 12.05
N LYS A 47 2.83 -16.03 12.31
CA LYS A 47 1.75 -16.64 13.09
C LYS A 47 1.16 -17.84 12.38
N ASN A 48 1.21 -17.86 11.05
CA ASN A 48 0.81 -18.97 10.19
C ASN A 48 -0.58 -19.55 10.54
N PRO A 49 -1.65 -18.72 10.56
CA PRO A 49 -2.96 -19.19 10.99
C PRO A 49 -3.53 -20.25 10.04
N HIS A 50 -4.04 -21.34 10.61
CA HIS A 50 -4.67 -22.45 9.88
C HIS A 50 -6.20 -22.35 9.74
N GLY A 51 -6.79 -21.30 10.32
CA GLY A 51 -8.23 -21.04 10.29
C GLY A 51 -8.53 -19.55 10.14
N PRO A 52 -9.77 -19.11 10.40
CA PRO A 52 -10.09 -17.69 10.45
C PRO A 52 -9.14 -16.96 11.38
N TYR A 53 -8.67 -15.80 10.94
CA TYR A 53 -7.72 -14.98 11.68
C TYR A 53 -8.15 -13.53 11.60
N GLU A 54 -8.06 -12.83 12.72
CA GLU A 54 -8.42 -11.44 12.84
C GLU A 54 -7.29 -10.68 13.54
N THR A 55 -7.00 -9.48 13.04
CA THR A 55 -6.05 -8.54 13.64
C THR A 55 -6.46 -7.11 13.32
N SER A 56 -5.93 -6.14 14.05
CA SER A 56 -6.10 -4.71 13.74
C SER A 56 -4.89 -4.17 13.00
N TRP A 57 -5.11 -3.30 12.01
CA TRP A 57 -4.07 -2.51 11.34
C TRP A 57 -4.26 -1.03 11.66
N ASP A 58 -3.17 -0.37 12.04
CA ASP A 58 -3.12 1.06 12.23
C ASP A 58 -2.93 1.75 10.88
N VAL A 59 -3.85 2.67 10.57
CA VAL A 59 -3.87 3.43 9.32
C VAL A 59 -4.20 4.88 9.59
N TYR A 60 -3.90 5.74 8.61
CA TYR A 60 -4.43 7.09 8.53
C TYR A 60 -5.71 7.06 7.70
N ASN A 61 -6.81 7.57 8.24
CA ASN A 61 -8.05 7.74 7.49
C ASN A 61 -8.28 9.22 7.14
N ILE A 62 -8.42 9.49 5.85
CA ILE A 62 -8.94 10.78 5.36
C ILE A 62 -10.40 10.56 5.02
N SER A 63 -11.30 11.10 5.84
CA SER A 63 -12.74 10.85 5.70
C SER A 63 -13.40 11.66 4.59
N ASP A 64 -12.88 12.85 4.28
CA ASP A 64 -13.37 13.70 3.20
C ASP A 64 -12.52 13.48 1.92
N PRO A 65 -13.10 13.04 0.79
CA PRO A 65 -12.37 12.92 -0.47
C PRO A 65 -11.69 14.22 -0.93
N GLU A 66 -12.25 15.39 -0.60
CA GLU A 66 -11.64 16.66 -0.98
C GLU A 66 -10.30 16.88 -0.26
N ASP A 67 -10.15 16.36 0.97
CA ASP A 67 -8.92 16.38 1.75
C ASP A 67 -7.86 15.39 1.22
N ILE A 68 -8.24 14.38 0.42
CA ILE A 68 -7.27 13.52 -0.28
C ILE A 68 -6.57 14.32 -1.37
N GLY A 69 -7.35 15.09 -2.14
CA GLY A 69 -6.86 15.92 -3.23
C GLY A 69 -6.88 15.27 -4.62
N ASP A 70 -6.42 16.02 -5.62
CA ASP A 70 -6.40 15.59 -7.03
C ASP A 70 -5.01 15.10 -7.45
N LEU A 71 -4.85 13.77 -7.51
CA LEU A 71 -3.60 13.15 -7.95
C LEU A 71 -3.22 13.50 -9.38
N MET A 72 -4.19 13.53 -10.30
CA MET A 72 -3.90 13.80 -11.71
C MET A 72 -3.55 15.27 -11.91
N GLY A 73 -4.26 16.18 -11.23
CA GLY A 73 -3.93 17.60 -11.19
C GLY A 73 -2.55 17.88 -10.60
N ALA A 74 -2.15 17.17 -9.54
CA ALA A 74 -0.87 17.33 -8.88
C ALA A 74 0.31 16.85 -9.74
N ILE A 75 0.15 15.71 -10.44
CA ILE A 75 1.17 15.17 -11.37
C ILE A 75 1.46 16.13 -12.52
N HIS A 76 0.42 16.79 -13.05
CA HIS A 76 0.58 17.76 -14.14
C HIS A 76 0.97 19.17 -13.64
N GLY A 77 1.13 19.36 -12.32
CA GLY A 77 1.49 20.62 -11.70
C GLY A 77 0.44 21.72 -11.82
N ILE A 78 -0.84 21.34 -11.99
CA ILE A 78 -1.94 22.28 -12.23
C ILE A 78 -2.67 22.59 -10.92
N HIS A 79 -3.08 21.55 -10.18
CA HIS A 79 -3.84 21.66 -8.94
C HIS A 79 -3.11 20.93 -7.81
N TYR A 80 -2.75 21.67 -6.76
CA TYR A 80 -2.18 21.11 -5.54
C TYR A 80 -3.17 21.31 -4.40
N THR A 81 -4.11 20.38 -4.25
CA THR A 81 -5.13 20.37 -3.19
C THR A 81 -5.02 19.11 -2.35
N GLY A 82 -5.54 19.16 -1.13
CA GLY A 82 -5.53 18.04 -0.18
C GLY A 82 -4.14 17.53 0.17
N PHE A 83 -4.12 16.37 0.79
CA PHE A 83 -2.93 15.65 1.21
C PHE A 83 -1.98 15.36 0.04
N ILE A 84 -2.49 14.79 -1.05
CA ILE A 84 -1.68 14.43 -2.22
C ILE A 84 -1.02 15.69 -2.82
N GLY A 85 -1.76 16.80 -2.93
CA GLY A 85 -1.23 18.05 -3.43
C GLY A 85 -0.09 18.61 -2.57
N GLU A 86 -0.21 18.56 -1.24
CA GLU A 86 0.89 18.98 -0.35
C GLU A 86 2.14 18.11 -0.50
N VAL A 87 1.97 16.78 -0.60
CA VAL A 87 3.11 15.87 -0.84
C VAL A 87 3.78 16.20 -2.16
N TYR A 88 3.04 16.44 -3.24
CA TYR A 88 3.60 16.77 -4.56
C TYR A 88 4.22 18.18 -4.65
N ARG A 89 3.87 19.11 -3.75
CA ARG A 89 4.61 20.38 -3.63
C ARG A 89 6.02 20.17 -3.08
N MET A 90 6.15 19.24 -2.12
CA MET A 90 7.43 18.92 -1.49
C MET A 90 8.25 17.95 -2.34
N PHE A 91 7.60 16.96 -2.93
CA PHE A 91 8.18 15.89 -3.74
C PHE A 91 7.53 15.87 -5.13
N PRO A 92 7.91 16.81 -6.02
CA PRO A 92 7.26 16.98 -7.31
C PRO A 92 7.51 15.80 -8.25
N PHE A 93 6.61 15.64 -9.22
CA PHE A 93 6.77 14.65 -10.28
C PHE A 93 8.11 14.88 -11.03
N PRO A 94 8.86 13.82 -11.37
CA PRO A 94 10.15 13.97 -12.01
C PRO A 94 10.03 14.67 -13.37
N LYS A 95 11.01 15.52 -13.69
CA LYS A 95 11.06 16.23 -14.98
C LYS A 95 11.28 15.29 -16.17
N ARG A 96 11.89 14.13 -15.92
CA ARG A 96 12.24 13.14 -16.93
C ARG A 96 11.47 11.85 -16.68
N PRO A 97 10.78 11.28 -17.69
CA PRO A 97 10.02 10.04 -17.52
C PRO A 97 10.85 8.86 -17.01
N GLU A 98 12.14 8.78 -17.35
CA GLU A 98 13.03 7.71 -16.88
C GLU A 98 13.30 7.74 -15.37
N ASP A 99 13.17 8.91 -14.73
CA ASP A 99 13.33 9.07 -13.29
C ASP A 99 12.05 8.66 -12.53
N PHE A 100 10.97 8.33 -13.24
CA PHE A 100 9.72 7.86 -12.67
C PHE A 100 9.82 6.39 -12.27
N ARG A 101 10.53 6.17 -11.16
CA ARG A 101 10.75 4.88 -10.52
C ARG A 101 10.56 5.03 -9.01
N GLN A 102 9.94 4.05 -8.37
CA GLN A 102 9.73 4.04 -6.91
C GLN A 102 11.08 3.97 -6.21
N LYS A 103 11.38 4.96 -5.34
CA LYS A 103 12.67 5.06 -4.67
C LYS A 103 12.68 4.20 -3.42
N CYS A 104 13.74 3.42 -3.24
CA CYS A 104 13.95 2.60 -2.03
C CYS A 104 14.07 3.45 -0.78
N GLU A 105 14.59 4.66 -0.95
CA GLU A 105 14.78 5.65 0.09
C GLU A 105 13.49 6.33 0.54
N GLY A 106 12.31 5.90 0.09
CA GLY A 106 11.02 6.47 0.51
C GLY A 106 10.83 6.51 2.03
N MET A 107 11.42 5.56 2.76
CA MET A 107 11.45 5.58 4.23
C MET A 107 12.13 6.83 4.80
N LYS A 108 13.10 7.42 4.10
CA LYS A 108 13.81 8.62 4.56
C LYS A 108 12.94 9.86 4.56
N THR A 109 11.85 9.88 3.78
CA THR A 109 10.88 10.99 3.72
C THR A 109 9.68 10.76 4.62
N ARG A 110 9.68 9.67 5.40
CA ARG A 110 8.56 9.25 6.24
C ARG A 110 8.13 10.36 7.19
N ASN A 111 9.06 10.96 7.92
CA ASN A 111 8.75 11.99 8.91
C ASN A 111 8.06 13.18 8.25
N GLU A 112 8.59 13.64 7.11
CA GLU A 112 8.03 14.75 6.36
C GLU A 112 6.61 14.45 5.86
N VAL A 113 6.40 13.27 5.26
CA VAL A 113 5.08 12.86 4.75
C VAL A 113 4.08 12.61 5.88
N GLU A 114 4.55 12.07 7.01
CA GLU A 114 3.72 11.84 8.20
C GLU A 114 3.22 13.17 8.79
N GLU A 115 4.08 14.20 8.85
CA GLU A 115 3.66 15.53 9.31
C GLU A 115 2.67 16.21 8.35
N ILE A 116 2.73 15.91 7.05
CA ILE A 116 1.73 16.38 6.10
C ILE A 116 0.40 15.64 6.32
N ILE A 117 0.39 14.30 6.38
CA ILE A 117 -0.87 13.54 6.46
C ILE A 117 -1.63 13.82 7.76
N LYS A 118 -0.94 14.09 8.87
CA LYS A 118 -1.56 14.44 10.16
C LYS A 118 -2.45 15.68 10.13
N LYS A 119 -2.30 16.55 9.12
CA LYS A 119 -3.16 17.72 8.91
C LYS A 119 -4.53 17.36 8.34
N PHE A 120 -4.61 16.26 7.59
CA PHE A 120 -5.78 15.85 6.80
C PHE A 120 -6.45 14.58 7.35
N ALA A 121 -5.67 13.70 7.99
CA ALA A 121 -6.11 12.40 8.42
C ALA A 121 -6.21 12.30 9.95
N ARG A 122 -6.96 11.29 10.40
CA ARG A 122 -6.92 10.81 11.77
C ARG A 122 -6.29 9.43 11.81
N SER A 123 -5.51 9.15 12.86
CA SER A 123 -5.11 7.78 13.17
C SER A 123 -6.36 6.94 13.43
N TYR A 124 -6.43 5.78 12.80
CA TYR A 124 -7.59 4.92 12.81
C TYR A 124 -7.16 3.45 12.79
N GLN A 125 -7.93 2.58 13.44
CA GLN A 125 -7.70 1.14 13.39
C GLN A 125 -8.74 0.49 12.51
N ILE A 126 -8.29 -0.21 11.47
CA ILE A 126 -9.14 -1.07 10.64
C ILE A 126 -8.96 -2.52 11.04
N ILE A 127 -10.02 -3.31 10.91
CA ILE A 127 -9.95 -4.75 11.14
C ILE A 127 -9.48 -5.43 9.86
N PHE A 128 -8.50 -6.31 9.99
CA PHE A 128 -8.06 -7.24 8.96
C PHE A 128 -8.56 -8.64 9.31
N VAL A 129 -9.24 -9.29 8.36
CA VAL A 129 -9.82 -10.62 8.57
C VAL A 129 -9.39 -11.55 7.44
N ILE A 130 -8.86 -12.72 7.79
CA ILE A 130 -8.75 -13.86 6.87
C ILE A 130 -10.00 -14.72 7.06
N GLY A 131 -10.80 -14.84 6.02
CA GLY A 131 -12.02 -15.63 6.03
C GLY A 131 -11.77 -17.13 6.16
N GLN A 132 -12.83 -17.89 6.39
CA GLN A 132 -12.76 -19.35 6.49
C GLN A 132 -12.18 -19.95 5.20
N GLY A 133 -11.29 -20.93 5.33
CA GLY A 133 -10.61 -21.56 4.19
C GLY A 133 -9.63 -20.65 3.44
N ALA A 134 -9.35 -19.45 3.97
CA ALA A 134 -8.42 -18.47 3.41
C ALA A 134 -8.66 -18.15 1.93
N GLN A 135 -9.94 -18.10 1.52
CA GLN A 135 -10.33 -17.73 0.16
C GLN A 135 -10.63 -16.24 0.00
N GLU A 136 -10.83 -15.53 1.12
CA GLU A 136 -11.20 -14.13 1.15
C GLU A 136 -10.47 -13.40 2.29
N VAL A 137 -10.23 -12.11 2.08
CA VAL A 137 -9.62 -11.20 3.06
C VAL A 137 -10.46 -9.94 3.13
N SER A 138 -10.70 -9.47 4.35
CA SER A 138 -11.23 -8.12 4.58
C SER A 138 -10.12 -7.20 5.09
N ILE A 139 -9.99 -6.03 4.49
CA ILE A 139 -9.12 -4.93 4.94
C ILE A 139 -10.04 -3.74 5.22
N GLY A 140 -10.43 -3.57 6.48
CA GLY A 140 -11.52 -2.66 6.85
C GLY A 140 -12.81 -3.03 6.11
N PRO A 141 -13.45 -2.11 5.37
CA PRO A 141 -14.68 -2.37 4.62
C PRO A 141 -14.45 -3.13 3.29
N TYR A 142 -13.19 -3.25 2.83
CA TYR A 142 -12.89 -3.83 1.53
C TYR A 142 -12.66 -5.33 1.63
N ILE A 143 -13.42 -6.09 0.85
CA ILE A 143 -13.28 -7.54 0.79
C ILE A 143 -12.64 -7.90 -0.55
N PHE A 144 -11.61 -8.73 -0.51
CA PHE A 144 -10.87 -9.23 -1.65
C PHE A 144 -10.95 -10.75 -1.69
N THR A 145 -10.98 -11.32 -2.88
CA THR A 145 -10.64 -12.74 -3.05
C THR A 145 -9.17 -12.94 -2.68
N ARG A 146 -8.77 -14.17 -2.37
CA ARG A 146 -7.35 -14.51 -2.13
C ARG A 146 -6.45 -14.03 -3.26
N THR A 147 -6.84 -14.26 -4.50
CA THR A 147 -6.05 -13.81 -5.65
C THR A 147 -6.02 -12.29 -5.76
N GLY A 148 -7.13 -11.60 -5.54
CA GLY A 148 -7.18 -10.13 -5.52
C GLY A 148 -6.27 -9.52 -4.45
N PHE A 149 -6.28 -10.08 -3.24
CA PHE A 149 -5.37 -9.68 -2.17
C PHE A 149 -3.90 -9.95 -2.51
N GLN A 150 -3.60 -11.12 -3.10
CA GLN A 150 -2.26 -11.45 -3.57
C GLN A 150 -1.75 -10.48 -4.66
N GLU A 151 -2.64 -9.92 -5.49
CA GLU A 151 -2.24 -8.87 -6.44
C GLU A 151 -1.80 -7.57 -5.74
N LEU A 152 -2.39 -7.22 -4.58
CA LEU A 152 -1.91 -6.09 -3.77
C LEU A 152 -0.47 -6.33 -3.29
N ILE A 153 -0.18 -7.56 -2.83
CA ILE A 153 1.16 -7.95 -2.36
C ILE A 153 2.16 -7.90 -3.53
N LYS A 154 1.79 -8.45 -4.69
CA LYS A 154 2.63 -8.41 -5.91
C LYS A 154 2.90 -6.98 -6.36
N TYR A 155 1.91 -6.10 -6.28
CA TYR A 155 2.08 -4.69 -6.62
C TYR A 155 3.15 -4.05 -5.74
N VAL A 156 3.10 -4.24 -4.42
CA VAL A 156 4.12 -3.70 -3.50
C VAL A 156 5.49 -4.34 -3.77
N TRP A 157 5.54 -5.66 -3.97
CA TRP A 157 6.77 -6.37 -4.33
C TRP A 157 7.45 -5.82 -5.59
N GLN A 158 6.67 -5.42 -6.60
CA GLN A 158 7.18 -4.87 -7.85
C GLN A 158 7.63 -3.41 -7.74
N GLY A 159 7.23 -2.69 -6.68
CA GLY A 159 7.45 -1.24 -6.55
C GLY A 159 6.32 -0.43 -7.21
N GLY A 160 5.15 -1.05 -7.33
CA GLY A 160 4.00 -0.53 -8.04
C GLY A 160 4.21 -0.39 -9.55
N TYR A 161 3.34 0.38 -10.18
CA TYR A 161 3.43 0.65 -11.63
C TYR A 161 4.80 1.18 -12.09
N PRO A 162 5.45 2.14 -11.39
CA PRO A 162 6.76 2.66 -11.79
C PRO A 162 7.89 1.62 -11.65
N ARG A 163 7.64 0.55 -10.89
CA ARG A 163 8.64 -0.38 -10.37
C ARG A 163 9.70 0.27 -9.50
N TRP A 164 10.44 -0.56 -8.76
CA TRP A 164 11.58 -0.08 -7.99
C TRP A 164 12.69 0.51 -8.86
N LYS A 165 13.30 1.58 -8.37
CA LYS A 165 14.47 2.20 -8.97
C LYS A 165 15.63 1.20 -8.97
N ASP A 166 16.27 1.07 -10.13
CA ASP A 166 17.37 0.13 -10.36
C ASP A 166 17.03 -1.33 -10.05
N GLU A 167 15.72 -1.67 -9.97
CA GLU A 167 15.17 -2.98 -9.55
C GLU A 167 15.62 -3.42 -8.15
N ILE A 168 16.09 -2.47 -7.33
CA ILE A 168 16.49 -2.70 -5.94
C ILE A 168 15.25 -2.62 -5.06
N ARG A 169 15.03 -3.59 -4.18
CA ARG A 169 13.89 -3.58 -3.24
C ARG A 169 14.37 -3.15 -1.86
N PRO A 170 13.56 -2.40 -1.08
CA PRO A 170 13.85 -2.14 0.33
C PRO A 170 13.91 -3.43 1.15
N ASP A 171 14.69 -3.42 2.22
CA ASP A 171 14.89 -4.59 3.10
C ASP A 171 13.55 -5.15 3.61
N TYR A 172 12.61 -4.29 4.00
CA TYR A 172 11.28 -4.70 4.49
C TYR A 172 10.45 -5.46 3.43
N VAL A 173 10.64 -5.15 2.15
CA VAL A 173 9.96 -5.85 1.04
C VAL A 173 10.59 -7.22 0.80
N VAL A 174 11.91 -7.30 0.89
CA VAL A 174 12.66 -8.56 0.77
C VAL A 174 12.30 -9.49 1.93
N GLU A 175 12.31 -8.98 3.15
CA GLU A 175 11.94 -9.73 4.35
C GLU A 175 10.50 -10.24 4.26
N MET A 176 9.54 -9.39 3.86
CA MET A 176 8.17 -9.82 3.63
C MET A 176 8.08 -11.00 2.67
N LYS A 177 8.79 -10.93 1.53
CA LYS A 177 8.79 -12.00 0.53
C LYS A 177 9.37 -13.30 1.08
N ASP A 178 10.45 -13.23 1.85
CA ASP A 178 11.08 -14.41 2.43
C ASP A 178 10.19 -15.05 3.51
N LYS A 179 9.57 -14.26 4.39
CA LYS A 179 8.67 -14.74 5.43
C LYS A 179 7.41 -15.37 4.86
N ILE A 180 6.81 -14.72 3.85
CA ILE A 180 5.68 -15.29 3.10
C ILE A 180 6.08 -16.62 2.44
N GLY A 181 7.27 -16.71 1.83
CA GLY A 181 7.74 -17.92 1.16
C GLY A 181 7.96 -19.11 2.09
N LEU A 182 8.21 -18.87 3.38
CA LEU A 182 8.34 -19.90 4.42
C LEU A 182 7.01 -20.26 5.09
N SER A 183 5.97 -19.43 4.90
CA SER A 183 4.66 -19.62 5.53
C SER A 183 3.84 -20.68 4.80
N SER A 184 3.03 -21.42 5.57
CA SER A 184 2.00 -22.33 5.02
C SER A 184 0.59 -21.74 5.13
N CYS A 185 0.48 -20.44 5.44
CA CYS A 185 -0.80 -19.77 5.63
C CYS A 185 -1.57 -19.80 4.31
N GLY A 186 -2.84 -20.24 4.37
CA GLY A 186 -3.65 -20.50 3.18
C GLY A 186 -3.84 -19.29 2.27
N ILE A 187 -3.73 -18.07 2.81
CA ILE A 187 -3.88 -16.84 2.04
C ILE A 187 -2.68 -16.55 1.12
N PHE A 188 -1.52 -17.09 1.47
CA PHE A 188 -0.30 -17.03 0.64
C PHE A 188 -0.16 -18.23 -0.28
N SER A 189 -1.03 -19.23 -0.17
CA SER A 189 -0.99 -20.41 -1.04
C SER A 189 -1.09 -20.01 -2.52
N GLY A 190 -0.11 -20.47 -3.30
CA GLY A 190 0.00 -20.17 -4.74
C GLY A 190 0.56 -18.78 -5.07
N LEU A 191 0.89 -17.95 -4.08
CA LEU A 191 1.56 -16.68 -4.32
C LEU A 191 3.01 -16.92 -4.74
N THR A 192 3.38 -16.38 -5.90
CA THR A 192 4.77 -16.37 -6.37
C THR A 192 5.26 -14.95 -6.51
N LEU A 193 6.36 -14.63 -5.82
CA LEU A 193 7.07 -13.35 -5.88
C LEU A 193 8.42 -13.60 -6.57
N PHE A 194 8.44 -13.44 -7.89
CA PHE A 194 9.64 -13.65 -8.70
C PHE A 194 10.75 -12.64 -8.35
N THR A 195 11.99 -13.10 -8.36
CA THR A 195 13.20 -12.27 -8.17
C THR A 195 13.38 -11.28 -9.30
#